data_AF-A0A9Q8PB80-F1
#
_entry.id   AF-A0A9Q8PB80-F1
#
_cell.length_a   1.000
_cell.length_b   1.000
_cell.length_c   1.000
_cell.angle_alpha   90.00
_cell.angle_beta   90.00
_cell.angle_gamma   90.00
#
_symmetry.space_group_name_H-M   'P 1'
#
loop_
_entity.id
_entity.type
_entity.pdbx_description
1 polymer ?
#
loop_
_entity_poly.entity_id
_entity_poly.type
_entity_poly.pdbx_seq_one_letter_code
_entity_poly.pdbx_strand_id
1 'polypeptide(L)'
;MATMLLARELPPFGGDTLFANQVAAHEALSEGLKKTLSNLTCVHTSSKAAASKTREDRINDSGHKAEVLISYHPAVRTHPETGKKSLYLNVAHTDRFDGWSTEESAPLLNYLHQHQVKPEFTCRFRWQVGDLAIWDNRVVLHNPVNDYHGYKRSMLRITLAGDKPV
;
A
#
# COMPACT_ATOMS: atom_id res chain seq x y z
N MET A 1 1.08 -7.35 -11.79
CA MET A 1 1.45 -5.97 -11.37
C MET A 1 2.71 -6.04 -10.53
N ALA A 2 3.70 -5.21 -10.83
CA ALA A 2 4.89 -5.10 -9.99
C ALA A 2 5.40 -3.66 -10.03
N THR A 3 6.16 -3.27 -9.02
CA THR A 3 6.88 -2.00 -9.03
C THR A 3 8.36 -2.29 -8.94
N MET A 4 9.13 -1.60 -9.77
CA MET A 4 10.59 -1.61 -9.78
C MET A 4 11.08 -0.24 -9.36
N LEU A 5 12.08 -0.20 -8.48
CA LEU A 5 12.68 1.05 -8.00
C LEU A 5 14.21 0.93 -8.00
N LEU A 6 14.86 1.82 -8.76
CA LEU A 6 16.32 1.88 -8.90
C LEU A 6 16.88 3.09 -8.15
N ALA A 7 17.85 2.86 -7.28
CA ALA A 7 18.56 3.92 -6.55
C ALA A 7 19.57 4.64 -7.44
N ARG A 8 19.45 5.97 -7.57
CA ARG A 8 20.40 6.82 -8.34
C ARG A 8 21.23 7.72 -7.45
N GLU A 9 20.60 8.35 -6.48
CA GLU A 9 21.26 9.25 -5.53
C GLU A 9 20.62 9.01 -4.17
N LEU A 10 21.43 8.77 -3.15
CA LEU A 10 20.98 8.42 -1.81
C LEU A 10 21.59 9.38 -0.79
N PRO A 11 20.87 9.64 0.32
CA PRO A 11 21.43 10.37 1.45
C PRO A 11 22.53 9.54 2.14
N PRO A 12 23.45 10.18 2.90
CA PRO A 12 24.48 9.46 3.66
C PRO A 12 23.91 8.61 4.81
N PHE A 13 22.68 8.89 5.24
CA PHE A 13 21.93 8.13 6.23
C PHE A 13 20.43 8.18 5.92
N GLY A 14 19.67 7.21 6.45
CA GLY A 14 18.23 7.15 6.26
C GLY A 14 17.82 6.86 4.81
N GLY A 15 16.52 6.99 4.53
CA GLY A 15 15.95 6.80 3.18
C GLY A 15 15.65 5.35 2.82
N ASP A 16 15.55 4.50 3.84
CA ASP A 16 15.19 3.09 3.72
C ASP A 16 13.73 2.93 3.26
N THR A 17 13.40 1.71 2.83
CA THR A 17 12.02 1.35 2.51
C THR A 17 11.58 0.17 3.36
N LEU A 18 10.47 0.35 4.07
CA LEU A 18 9.80 -0.74 4.77
C LEU A 18 8.88 -1.45 3.79
N PHE A 19 8.84 -2.77 3.86
CA PHE A 19 7.89 -3.62 3.14
C PHE A 19 7.11 -4.46 4.14
N ALA A 20 5.85 -4.75 3.86
CA ALA A 20 5.00 -5.59 4.68
C ALA A 20 4.26 -6.64 3.83
N ASN A 21 4.42 -7.92 4.18
CA ASN A 21 3.83 -9.05 3.46
C ASN A 21 2.36 -9.25 3.85
N GLN A 22 1.45 -8.95 2.92
CA GLN A 22 0.01 -9.00 3.16
C GLN A 22 -0.58 -10.42 3.07
N VAL A 23 0.18 -11.39 2.54
CA VAL A 23 -0.17 -12.81 2.63
C VAL A 23 0.06 -13.29 4.06
N ALA A 24 1.25 -13.03 4.62
CA ALA A 24 1.58 -13.41 6.00
C ALA A 24 0.63 -12.74 7.01
N ALA A 25 0.31 -11.46 6.80
CA ALA A 25 -0.67 -10.76 7.61
C ALA A 25 -2.06 -11.42 7.55
N HIS A 26 -2.53 -11.82 6.37
CA HIS A 26 -3.81 -12.54 6.23
C HIS A 26 -3.78 -13.93 6.90
N GLU A 27 -2.72 -14.70 6.68
CA GLU A 27 -2.56 -16.05 7.24
C GLU A 27 -2.57 -16.06 8.77
N ALA A 28 -2.03 -15.01 9.40
CA ALA A 28 -1.97 -14.86 10.85
C ALA A 28 -3.29 -14.38 11.51
N LEU A 29 -4.32 -14.06 10.73
CA LEU A 29 -5.64 -13.74 11.29
C LEU A 29 -6.32 -14.99 11.86
N SER A 30 -7.23 -14.79 12.81
CA SER A 30 -8.12 -15.86 13.25
C SER A 30 -9.05 -16.31 12.12
N GLU A 31 -9.48 -17.57 12.13
CA GLU A 31 -10.40 -18.09 11.12
C GLU A 31 -11.73 -17.31 11.07
N GLY A 32 -12.21 -16.82 12.22
CA GLY A 32 -13.37 -15.94 12.29
C GLY A 32 -13.17 -14.66 11.49
N LEU A 33 -12.03 -13.97 11.66
CA LEU A 33 -11.73 -12.76 10.89
C LEU A 33 -11.52 -13.06 9.42
N LYS A 34 -10.82 -14.14 9.05
CA LYS A 34 -10.66 -14.55 7.64
C LYS A 34 -12.02 -14.73 6.96
N LYS A 35 -12.97 -15.40 7.62
CA LYS A 35 -14.33 -15.62 7.12
C LYS A 35 -15.16 -14.33 7.04
N THR A 36 -15.00 -13.43 8.00
CA THR A 36 -15.67 -12.12 7.95
C THR A 36 -15.16 -11.32 6.76
N LEU A 37 -13.83 -11.19 6.62
CA LEU A 37 -13.20 -10.36 5.58
C LEU A 37 -13.40 -10.91 4.17
N SER A 38 -13.57 -12.22 3.99
CA SER A 38 -13.79 -12.81 2.66
C SER A 38 -15.07 -12.33 1.97
N ASN A 39 -16.00 -11.75 2.72
CA ASN A 39 -17.27 -11.22 2.20
C ASN A 39 -17.31 -9.68 2.15
N LEU A 40 -16.23 -9.00 2.55
CA LEU A 40 -16.19 -7.54 2.59
C LEU A 40 -15.54 -6.97 1.32
N THR A 41 -16.16 -5.90 0.82
CA THR A 41 -15.60 -5.04 -0.22
C THR A 41 -15.15 -3.74 0.42
N CYS A 42 -13.95 -3.28 0.11
CA CYS A 42 -13.41 -1.99 0.50
C CYS A 42 -13.70 -0.95 -0.59
N VAL A 43 -14.13 0.23 -0.16
CA VAL A 43 -14.19 1.44 -0.98
C VAL A 43 -12.85 2.13 -0.88
N HIS A 44 -12.16 2.30 -2.02
CA HIS A 44 -10.89 3.02 -2.10
C HIS A 44 -11.08 4.37 -2.79
N THR A 45 -10.45 5.41 -2.26
CA THR A 45 -10.51 6.77 -2.81
C THR A 45 -9.13 7.39 -3.00
N SER A 46 -8.99 8.22 -4.03
CA SER A 46 -7.81 9.08 -4.22
C SER A 46 -7.85 10.38 -3.41
N SER A 47 -8.96 10.68 -2.71
CA SER A 47 -9.16 11.94 -1.98
C SER A 47 -8.77 11.89 -0.50
N LYS A 48 -8.36 10.74 0.03
CA LYS A 48 -7.92 10.65 1.43
C LYS A 48 -6.70 11.55 1.65
N ALA A 49 -6.66 12.29 2.75
CA ALA A 49 -5.66 13.34 2.99
C ALA A 49 -4.20 12.90 2.77
N ALA A 50 -3.86 11.64 3.11
CA ALA A 50 -2.54 11.06 2.86
C ALA A 50 -2.24 10.84 1.36
N ALA A 51 -3.23 10.46 0.56
CA ALA A 51 -3.12 10.31 -0.88
C ALA A 51 -3.27 11.64 -1.63
N SER A 52 -4.10 12.56 -1.12
CA SER A 52 -4.41 13.85 -1.76
C SER A 52 -3.18 14.76 -1.79
N LYS A 53 -2.46 14.92 -0.66
CA LYS A 53 -1.27 15.80 -0.60
C LYS A 53 -0.19 15.41 -1.63
N THR A 54 0.20 14.13 -1.67
CA THR A 54 1.20 13.64 -2.63
C THR A 54 0.71 13.66 -4.08
N ARG A 55 -0.60 13.69 -4.31
CA ARG A 55 -1.20 13.76 -5.65
C ARG A 55 -1.35 15.21 -6.12
N GLU A 56 -1.78 16.11 -5.24
CA GLU A 56 -1.92 17.55 -5.49
C GLU A 56 -0.58 18.16 -5.88
N ASP A 57 0.50 17.86 -5.16
CA ASP A 57 1.85 18.34 -5.50
C ASP A 57 2.27 17.91 -6.92
N ARG A 58 1.91 16.69 -7.34
CA ARG A 58 2.21 16.16 -8.69
C ARG A 58 1.29 16.69 -9.78
N ILE A 59 0.03 17.00 -9.45
CA ILE A 59 -0.99 17.43 -10.41
C ILE A 59 -0.98 18.94 -10.62
N ASN A 60 -0.62 19.74 -9.60
CA ASN A 60 -0.48 21.18 -9.74
C ASN A 60 0.60 21.56 -10.78
N ASP A 61 1.68 20.76 -10.89
CA ASP A 61 2.69 20.89 -11.94
C ASP A 61 2.16 20.57 -13.36
N SER A 62 0.99 19.91 -13.46
CA SER A 62 0.39 19.47 -14.74
C SER A 62 -0.79 20.32 -15.23
N GLY A 63 -1.27 21.29 -14.43
CA GLY A 63 -2.35 22.20 -14.81
C GLY A 63 -3.77 21.59 -14.88
N HIS A 64 -3.96 20.36 -14.42
CA HIS A 64 -5.26 19.67 -14.44
C HIS A 64 -5.91 19.67 -13.04
N LYS A 65 -7.26 19.72 -12.95
CA LYS A 65 -7.95 19.49 -11.66
C LYS A 65 -7.96 18.00 -11.35
N ALA A 66 -7.58 17.66 -10.12
CA ALA A 66 -7.51 16.28 -9.66
C ALA A 66 -8.93 15.72 -9.43
N GLU A 67 -9.49 14.99 -10.40
CA GLU A 67 -10.76 14.27 -10.19
C GLU A 67 -10.59 13.21 -9.09
N VAL A 68 -11.61 13.05 -8.25
CA VAL A 68 -11.63 12.03 -7.19
C VAL A 68 -11.97 10.69 -7.82
N LEU A 69 -11.05 9.73 -7.73
CA LEU A 69 -11.25 8.37 -8.20
C LEU A 69 -11.75 7.51 -7.05
N ILE A 70 -12.85 6.80 -7.28
CA ILE A 70 -13.43 5.82 -6.34
C ILE A 70 -13.42 4.45 -7.00
N SER A 71 -13.01 3.43 -6.24
CA SER A 71 -12.98 2.04 -6.70
C SER A 71 -13.39 1.07 -5.58
N TYR A 72 -13.90 -0.08 -5.98
CA TYR A 72 -14.41 -1.11 -5.09
C TYR A 72 -13.59 -2.39 -5.29
N HIS A 73 -12.95 -2.86 -4.23
CA HIS A 73 -12.08 -4.04 -4.27
C HIS A 73 -12.32 -4.91 -3.05
N PRO A 74 -12.15 -6.24 -3.15
CA PRO A 74 -12.33 -7.12 -2.00
C PRO A 74 -11.31 -6.80 -0.90
N ALA A 75 -11.72 -6.91 0.38
CA ALA A 75 -10.82 -6.72 1.51
C ALA A 75 -9.70 -7.77 1.57
N VAL A 76 -9.98 -8.96 1.00
CA VAL A 76 -9.02 -10.05 0.78
C VAL A 76 -9.02 -10.37 -0.70
N ARG A 77 -7.88 -10.18 -1.36
CA ARG A 77 -7.73 -10.59 -2.77
C ARG A 77 -7.07 -11.96 -2.88
N THR A 78 -7.31 -12.62 -4.00
CA THR A 78 -6.57 -13.80 -4.45
C THR A 78 -5.50 -13.38 -5.45
N HIS A 79 -4.28 -13.87 -5.26
CA HIS A 79 -3.18 -13.64 -6.19
C HIS A 79 -3.36 -14.50 -7.44
N PRO A 80 -3.46 -13.91 -8.66
CA PRO A 80 -3.86 -14.64 -9.86
C PRO A 80 -2.89 -15.76 -10.27
N GLU A 81 -1.60 -15.61 -9.95
CA GLU A 81 -0.55 -16.58 -10.35
C GLU A 81 -0.23 -17.61 -9.26
N THR A 82 -0.55 -17.33 -8.00
CA THR A 82 -0.12 -18.19 -6.87
C THR A 82 -1.28 -18.77 -6.08
N GLY A 83 -2.51 -18.28 -6.30
CA GLY A 83 -3.70 -18.67 -5.54
C GLY A 83 -3.71 -18.22 -4.07
N LYS A 84 -2.64 -17.56 -3.60
CA LYS A 84 -2.56 -17.10 -2.21
C LYS A 84 -3.52 -15.95 -1.94
N LYS A 85 -4.10 -15.92 -0.75
CA LYS A 85 -4.95 -14.85 -0.27
C LYS A 85 -4.14 -13.80 0.48
N SER A 86 -4.42 -12.52 0.27
CA SER A 86 -3.77 -11.41 0.97
C SER A 86 -4.75 -10.31 1.32
N LEU A 87 -4.46 -9.57 2.39
CA LEU A 87 -5.17 -8.32 2.67
C LEU A 87 -4.97 -7.33 1.51
N TYR A 88 -6.03 -6.63 1.12
CA TYR A 88 -6.01 -5.64 0.04
C TYR A 88 -6.66 -4.32 0.49
N LEU A 89 -6.06 -3.73 1.52
CA LEU A 89 -6.47 -2.45 2.10
C LEU A 89 -5.24 -1.68 2.58
N ASN A 90 -5.36 -0.36 2.72
CA ASN A 90 -4.28 0.46 3.28
C ASN A 90 -4.80 1.80 3.80
N VAL A 91 -4.01 2.41 4.70
CA VAL A 91 -4.30 3.70 5.33
C VAL A 91 -4.45 4.86 4.35
N ALA A 92 -3.79 4.79 3.19
CA ALA A 92 -3.71 5.88 2.23
C ALA A 92 -4.96 5.96 1.34
N HIS A 93 -5.58 4.83 1.03
CA HIS A 93 -6.63 4.74 0.01
C HIS A 93 -7.92 4.11 0.50
N THR A 94 -7.89 3.14 1.43
CA THR A 94 -9.11 2.48 1.90
C THR A 94 -9.90 3.41 2.79
N ASP A 95 -11.11 3.77 2.35
CA ASP A 95 -12.00 4.70 3.05
C ASP A 95 -12.83 3.99 4.12
N ARG A 96 -13.65 3.03 3.66
CA ARG A 96 -14.64 2.28 4.44
C ARG A 96 -14.94 0.94 3.77
N PHE A 97 -15.73 0.09 4.42
CA PHE A 97 -16.33 -1.07 3.77
C PHE A 97 -17.60 -0.66 3.01
N ASP A 98 -17.86 -1.33 1.88
CA ASP A 98 -19.07 -1.11 1.11
C ASP A 98 -20.32 -1.47 1.91
N GLY A 99 -21.35 -0.64 1.82
CA GLY A 99 -22.57 -0.74 2.64
C GLY A 99 -22.41 -0.35 4.12
N TRP A 100 -21.23 0.06 4.56
CA TRP A 100 -20.98 0.50 5.94
C TRP A 100 -20.73 2.01 5.96
N SER A 101 -21.10 2.67 7.05
CA SER A 101 -20.65 4.02 7.35
C SER A 101 -19.15 4.05 7.66
N THR A 102 -18.56 5.25 7.61
CA THR A 102 -17.16 5.44 8.00
C THR A 102 -16.95 5.10 9.46
N GLU A 103 -17.91 5.44 10.31
CA GLU A 103 -17.91 5.21 11.76
C GLU A 103 -17.95 3.71 12.08
N GLU A 104 -18.80 2.94 11.40
CA GLU A 104 -18.87 1.48 11.55
C GLU A 104 -17.60 0.79 11.03
N SER A 105 -17.00 1.33 9.97
CA SER A 105 -15.80 0.75 9.35
C SER A 105 -14.53 1.01 10.16
N ALA A 106 -14.45 2.15 10.84
CA ALA A 106 -13.22 2.65 11.44
C ALA A 106 -12.56 1.68 12.44
N PRO A 107 -13.27 1.04 13.39
CA PRO A 107 -12.63 0.14 14.35
C PRO A 107 -11.94 -1.06 13.69
N LEU A 108 -12.61 -1.70 12.73
CA LEU A 108 -12.06 -2.86 12.03
C LEU A 108 -10.93 -2.46 11.09
N LEU A 109 -11.06 -1.37 10.33
CA LEU A 109 -9.96 -0.86 9.51
C LEU A 109 -8.74 -0.50 10.35
N ASN A 110 -8.92 0.18 11.48
CA ASN A 110 -7.82 0.53 12.38
C ASN A 110 -7.10 -0.72 12.93
N TYR A 111 -7.86 -1.74 13.35
CA TYR A 111 -7.29 -3.01 13.76
C TYR A 111 -6.45 -3.65 12.64
N LEU A 112 -7.00 -3.75 11.42
CA LEU A 112 -6.32 -4.36 10.28
C LEU A 112 -5.08 -3.55 9.88
N HIS A 113 -5.16 -2.22 9.94
CA HIS A 113 -4.04 -1.33 9.65
C HIS A 113 -2.87 -1.52 10.63
N GLN A 114 -3.16 -1.75 11.91
CA GLN A 114 -2.12 -2.05 12.90
C GLN A 114 -1.59 -3.48 12.73
N HIS A 115 -2.47 -4.44 12.45
CA HIS A 115 -2.09 -5.84 12.26
C HIS A 115 -1.17 -6.05 11.06
N GLN A 116 -1.49 -5.44 9.91
CA GLN A 116 -0.76 -5.65 8.66
C GLN A 116 0.70 -5.14 8.66
N VAL A 117 1.08 -4.32 9.64
CA VAL A 117 2.42 -3.74 9.77
C VAL A 117 3.15 -4.20 11.03
N LYS A 118 2.69 -5.28 11.67
CA LYS A 118 3.42 -5.88 12.80
C LYS A 118 4.82 -6.33 12.36
N PRO A 119 5.85 -6.21 13.24
CA PRO A 119 7.24 -6.49 12.87
C PRO A 119 7.47 -7.83 12.17
N GLU A 120 6.78 -8.88 12.59
CA GLU A 120 6.86 -10.23 12.02
C GLU A 120 6.43 -10.33 10.54
N PHE A 121 5.68 -9.36 10.02
CA PHE A 121 5.27 -9.30 8.60
C PHE A 121 6.14 -8.35 7.78
N THR A 122 7.08 -7.67 8.41
CA THR A 122 7.82 -6.56 7.79
C THR A 122 9.29 -6.90 7.55
N CYS A 123 9.87 -6.24 6.56
CA CYS A 123 11.31 -6.10 6.43
C CYS A 123 11.68 -4.64 6.14
N ARG A 124 12.91 -4.27 6.49
CA ARG A 124 13.50 -2.96 6.19
C ARG A 124 14.60 -3.15 5.16
N PHE A 125 14.44 -2.54 4.00
CA PHE A 125 15.42 -2.57 2.93
C PHE A 125 16.25 -1.28 2.97
N ARG A 126 17.55 -1.43 3.25
CA ARG A 126 18.52 -0.35 3.22
C ARG A 126 19.16 -0.29 1.84
N TRP A 127 19.04 0.87 1.20
CA TRP A 127 19.48 1.07 -0.17
C TRP A 127 20.99 1.34 -0.28
N GLN A 128 21.57 0.87 -1.38
CA GLN A 128 22.85 1.31 -1.92
C GLN A 128 22.65 1.89 -3.33
N VAL A 129 23.56 2.76 -3.78
CA VAL A 129 23.48 3.33 -5.13
C VAL A 129 23.63 2.20 -6.15
N GLY A 130 22.71 2.12 -7.11
CA GLY A 130 22.65 1.05 -8.10
C GLY A 130 21.74 -0.12 -7.72
N ASP A 131 21.27 -0.21 -6.47
CA ASP A 131 20.30 -1.23 -6.08
C ASP A 131 18.99 -1.09 -6.85
N LEU A 132 18.49 -2.24 -7.32
CA LEU A 132 17.18 -2.38 -7.93
C LEU A 132 16.33 -3.29 -7.05
N ALA A 133 15.27 -2.74 -6.44
CA ALA A 133 14.24 -3.57 -5.81
C ALA A 133 13.07 -3.75 -6.77
N ILE A 134 12.52 -4.97 -6.78
CA ILE A 134 11.28 -5.31 -7.45
C ILE A 134 10.37 -5.93 -6.40
N TRP A 135 9.14 -5.44 -6.29
CA TRP A 135 8.15 -6.04 -5.40
C TRP A 135 6.81 -6.23 -6.08
N ASP A 136 6.07 -7.22 -5.59
CA ASP A 136 4.73 -7.52 -6.05
C ASP A 136 3.72 -6.57 -5.41
N ASN A 137 3.20 -5.64 -6.21
CA ASN A 137 2.28 -4.61 -5.74
C ASN A 137 0.87 -5.17 -5.41
N ARG A 138 0.63 -6.47 -5.62
CA ARG A 138 -0.62 -7.16 -5.29
C ARG A 138 -0.65 -7.62 -3.83
N VAL A 139 0.51 -7.94 -3.26
CA VAL A 139 0.62 -8.60 -1.93
C VAL A 139 1.57 -7.89 -0.97
N VAL A 140 2.11 -6.74 -1.34
CA VAL A 140 3.07 -5.99 -0.53
C VAL A 140 2.58 -4.56 -0.30
N LEU A 141 2.58 -4.13 0.95
CA LEU A 141 2.60 -2.71 1.30
C LEU A 141 4.04 -2.23 1.44
N HIS A 142 4.27 -0.96 1.15
CA HIS A 142 5.58 -0.35 1.33
C HIS A 142 5.46 1.06 1.91
N ASN A 143 6.48 1.49 2.65
CA ASN A 143 6.56 2.82 3.24
C ASN A 143 7.99 3.37 3.08
N PRO A 144 8.18 4.48 2.34
CA PRO A 144 9.46 5.19 2.34
C PRO A 144 9.67 5.87 3.70
N VAL A 145 10.80 5.62 4.35
CA VAL A 145 11.13 6.25 5.64
C VAL A 145 11.72 7.63 5.38
N ASN A 146 11.06 8.68 5.88
CA ASN A 146 11.50 10.07 5.69
C ASN A 146 12.41 10.53 6.85
N ASP A 147 13.55 9.86 7.03
CA ASP A 147 14.52 10.07 8.12
C ASP A 147 15.86 10.67 7.64
N TYR A 148 15.85 11.42 6.53
CA TYR A 148 17.04 11.94 5.84
C TYR A 148 16.96 13.44 5.51
N HIS A 149 16.43 14.24 6.44
CA HIS A 149 16.20 15.68 6.23
C HIS A 149 17.47 16.44 5.80
N GLY A 150 17.31 17.35 4.84
CA GLY A 150 18.41 18.15 4.29
C GLY A 150 19.22 17.46 3.18
N TYR A 151 18.95 16.19 2.89
CA TYR A 151 19.65 15.44 1.84
C TYR A 151 18.74 15.09 0.67
N LYS A 152 19.33 15.08 -0.53
CA LYS A 152 18.66 14.66 -1.75
C LYS A 152 18.56 13.15 -1.82
N ARG A 153 17.41 12.66 -2.28
CA ARG A 153 17.18 11.25 -2.60
C ARG A 153 16.49 11.16 -3.96
N SER A 154 17.12 10.48 -4.91
CA SER A 154 16.61 10.32 -6.27
C SER A 154 16.55 8.84 -6.66
N MET A 155 15.36 8.42 -7.09
CA MET A 155 15.06 7.04 -7.47
C MET A 155 14.30 7.04 -8.80
N LEU A 156 14.53 6.03 -9.63
CA LEU A 156 13.74 5.81 -10.84
C LEU A 156 12.73 4.70 -10.60
N ARG A 157 11.45 4.96 -10.88
CA ARG A 157 10.36 4.00 -10.68
C ARG A 157 9.74 3.58 -11.99
N ILE A 158 9.57 2.27 -12.18
CA ILE A 158 8.73 1.69 -13.23
C ILE A 158 7.61 0.91 -12.55
N THR A 159 6.38 1.09 -13.02
CA THR A 159 5.22 0.33 -12.55
C THR A 159 4.68 -0.49 -13.71
N LEU A 160 4.63 -1.81 -13.54
CA LEU A 160 4.07 -2.73 -14.50
C LEU A 160 2.56 -2.84 -14.28
N ALA A 161 1.80 -2.81 -15.37
CA ALA A 161 0.35 -2.91 -15.34
C ALA A 161 -0.15 -4.14 -14.55
N GLY A 162 -1.31 -3.97 -13.93
CA GLY A 162 -1.98 -5.01 -13.14
C GLY A 162 -3.27 -5.47 -13.77
N ASP A 163 -3.83 -6.51 -13.17
CA ASP A 163 -5.19 -6.98 -13.36
C ASP A 163 -6.13 -6.38 -12.30
N LYS A 164 -7.44 -6.52 -12.51
CA LYS A 164 -8.43 -6.14 -11.50
C LYS A 164 -8.33 -7.10 -10.31
N PRO A 165 -8.22 -6.61 -9.06
CA PRO A 165 -8.25 -7.48 -7.88
C PRO A 165 -9.58 -8.26 -7.79
N VAL A 166 -9.46 -9.56 -7.47
CA VAL A 166 -10.56 -10.52 -7.25
C VAL A 166 -10.39 -11.22 -5.92
#